data_AF-A0A1Q5HDC2-F1
#
_entry.id   AF-A0A1Q5HDC2-F1
#
_cell.length_a   1.000
_cell.length_b   1.000
_cell.length_c   1.000
_cell.angle_alpha   90.00
_cell.angle_beta   90.00
_cell.angle_gamma   90.00
#
_symmetry.space_group_name_H-M   'P 1'
#
loop_
_entity.id
_entity.type
_entity.pdbx_description
1 polymer ?
#
loop_
_entity_poly.entity_id
_entity_poly.type
_entity_poly.pdbx_seq_one_letter_code
_entity_poly.pdbx_strand_id
1 'polypeptide(L)'
;MVAVAERWAALTAPEETEEVYEALGAVKAAETALERLANDRANGIYDGAMGKHFPRLVAEAEETLTEARARYEALSGQAVDLTMFDDAVLLEEAWEAADLPLRRDLIRVAIDKITVTQAARRGAPFDGDTRCDIEWATPETE
;
A
#
# COMPACT_ATOMS: atom_id res chain seq x y z
N MET A 1 0.70 -6.49 -11.82
CA MET A 1 1.91 -5.99 -11.15
C MET A 1 1.59 -5.23 -9.87
N VAL A 2 0.56 -4.36 -9.84
CA VAL A 2 0.13 -3.60 -8.64
C VAL A 2 0.08 -4.46 -7.35
N ALA A 3 -0.64 -5.59 -7.38
CA ALA A 3 -0.76 -6.51 -6.23
C ALA A 3 0.58 -7.06 -5.73
N VAL A 4 1.52 -7.31 -6.65
CA VAL A 4 2.85 -7.86 -6.35
C VAL A 4 3.72 -6.78 -5.72
N ALA A 5 3.65 -5.56 -6.24
CA ALA A 5 4.32 -4.39 -5.70
C ALA A 5 3.86 -4.05 -4.27
N GLU A 6 2.55 -4.08 -4.00
CA GLU A 6 1.99 -3.87 -2.67
C GLU A 6 2.45 -4.95 -1.67
N ARG A 7 2.37 -6.22 -2.08
CA ARG A 7 2.84 -7.36 -1.27
C ARG A 7 4.37 -7.33 -1.05
N TRP A 8 5.12 -6.84 -2.03
CA TRP A 8 6.56 -6.62 -1.91
C TRP A 8 6.89 -5.55 -0.90
N ALA A 9 6.23 -4.38 -0.97
CA ALA A 9 6.40 -3.32 0.00
C ALA A 9 6.11 -3.79 1.44
N ALA A 10 5.03 -4.55 1.62
CA ALA A 10 4.68 -5.16 2.91
C ALA A 10 5.69 -6.20 3.40
N LEU A 11 6.36 -6.93 2.49
CA LEU A 11 7.36 -7.94 2.85
C LEU A 11 8.71 -7.33 3.22
N THR A 12 9.15 -6.29 2.50
CA THR A 12 10.47 -5.67 2.70
C THR A 12 10.48 -4.64 3.81
N ALA A 13 9.33 -4.03 4.12
CA ALA A 13 9.22 -2.99 5.14
C ALA A 13 7.93 -3.12 5.98
N PRO A 14 7.71 -4.26 6.68
CA PRO A 14 6.45 -4.54 7.38
C PRO A 14 6.13 -3.53 8.49
N GLU A 15 7.12 -3.09 9.27
CA GLU A 15 6.93 -2.11 10.35
C GLU A 15 6.68 -0.69 9.80
N GLU A 16 7.29 -0.36 8.67
CA GLU A 16 7.07 0.93 8.00
C GLU A 16 5.66 0.99 7.38
N THR A 17 5.08 -0.13 6.93
CA THR A 17 3.72 -0.10 6.36
C THR A 17 2.65 0.34 7.34
N GLU A 18 2.61 -0.20 8.57
CA GLU A 18 1.57 0.18 9.54
C GLU A 18 1.70 1.64 9.99
N GLU A 19 2.92 2.09 10.31
CA GLU A 19 3.17 3.49 10.70
C GLU A 19 2.92 4.48 9.56
N VAL A 20 3.25 4.10 8.31
CA VAL A 20 2.94 4.90 7.10
C VAL A 20 1.44 4.92 6.83
N TYR A 21 0.73 3.80 7.00
CA TYR A 21 -0.74 3.75 6.85
C TYR A 21 -1.44 4.59 7.93
N GLU A 22 -0.98 4.53 9.17
CA GLU A 22 -1.47 5.39 10.26
C GLU A 22 -1.20 6.87 9.95
N ALA A 23 0.01 7.20 9.49
CA ALA A 23 0.37 8.57 9.11
C ALA A 23 -0.46 9.08 7.92
N LEU A 24 -0.69 8.24 6.90
CA LEU A 24 -1.57 8.55 5.78
C LEU A 24 -3.03 8.72 6.23
N GLY A 25 -3.49 7.88 7.16
CA GLY A 25 -4.80 8.01 7.79
C GLY A 25 -4.95 9.34 8.53
N ALA A 26 -3.90 9.78 9.24
CA ALA A 26 -3.86 11.08 9.90
C ALA A 26 -3.91 12.26 8.91
N VAL A 27 -3.22 12.17 7.75
CA VAL A 27 -3.32 13.16 6.67
C VAL A 27 -4.75 13.24 6.13
N LYS A 28 -5.35 12.10 5.77
CA LYS A 28 -6.74 12.05 5.26
C LYS A 28 -7.75 12.60 6.27
N ALA A 29 -7.56 12.29 7.56
CA ALA A 29 -8.40 12.82 8.63
C ALA A 29 -8.28 14.36 8.77
N ALA A 30 -7.07 14.91 8.66
CA ALA A 30 -6.83 16.36 8.69
C ALA A 30 -7.43 17.07 7.48
N GLU A 31 -7.30 16.49 6.27
CA GLU A 31 -7.94 17.00 5.05
C GLU A 31 -9.47 17.00 5.16
N THR A 32 -10.05 15.91 5.67
CA THR A 32 -11.49 15.82 5.92
C THR A 32 -11.96 16.86 6.93
N ALA A 33 -11.15 17.18 7.96
CA ALA A 33 -11.48 18.21 8.93
C ALA A 33 -11.51 19.61 8.31
N LEU A 34 -10.56 19.92 7.41
CA LEU A 34 -10.56 21.17 6.63
C LEU A 34 -11.75 21.25 5.68
N GLU A 35 -12.10 20.16 5.01
CA GLU A 35 -13.26 20.11 4.13
C GLU A 35 -14.57 20.32 4.90
N ARG A 36 -14.71 19.71 6.09
CA ARG A 36 -15.84 19.98 6.99
C ARG A 36 -15.91 21.44 7.41
N LEU A 37 -14.79 22.04 7.81
CA LEU A 37 -14.73 23.47 8.15
C LEU A 37 -15.17 24.36 6.97
N ALA A 38 -14.75 24.03 5.74
CA ALA A 38 -15.17 24.75 4.54
C ALA A 38 -16.66 24.59 4.26
N ASN A 39 -17.20 23.38 4.39
CA ASN A 39 -18.62 23.09 4.22
C ASN A 39 -19.48 23.76 5.29
N ASP A 40 -19.07 23.73 6.55
CA ASP A 40 -19.75 24.39 7.66
C ASP A 40 -19.77 25.91 7.47
N ARG A 41 -18.69 26.49 6.93
CA ARG A 41 -18.65 27.90 6.55
C ARG A 41 -19.61 28.22 5.41
N ALA A 42 -19.66 27.38 4.37
CA ALA A 42 -20.59 27.53 3.25
C ALA A 42 -22.06 27.44 3.69
N ASN A 43 -22.34 26.62 4.71
CA ASN A 43 -23.67 26.47 5.31
C ASN A 43 -24.02 27.58 6.33
N GLY A 44 -23.16 28.58 6.51
CA GLY A 44 -23.43 29.73 7.40
C GLY A 44 -23.29 29.44 8.89
N ILE A 45 -22.76 28.28 9.29
CA ILE A 45 -22.61 27.89 10.72
C ILE A 45 -21.73 28.90 11.49
N TYR A 46 -20.77 29.49 10.79
CA TYR A 46 -19.84 30.48 11.36
C TYR A 46 -20.26 31.94 11.13
N ASP A 47 -21.52 32.22 10.80
CA ASP A 47 -21.99 33.59 10.67
C ASP A 47 -22.16 34.29 12.03
N GLY A 48 -22.00 35.62 12.04
CA GLY A 48 -22.12 36.43 13.26
C GLY A 48 -20.94 36.31 14.22
N ALA A 49 -21.20 36.26 15.54
CA ALA A 49 -20.18 36.36 16.58
C ALA A 49 -19.17 35.21 16.59
N MET A 50 -19.50 34.06 15.98
CA MET A 50 -18.61 32.90 15.87
C MET A 50 -17.64 32.99 14.69
N GLY A 51 -17.91 33.82 13.69
CA GLY A 51 -17.04 34.01 12.53
C GLY A 51 -15.64 34.53 12.87
N LYS A 52 -15.51 35.25 14.00
CA LYS A 52 -14.20 35.70 14.52
C LYS A 52 -13.26 34.56 14.92
N HIS A 53 -13.80 33.37 15.19
CA HIS A 53 -13.02 32.19 15.56
C HIS A 53 -12.63 31.34 14.36
N PHE A 54 -13.33 31.49 13.23
CA PHE A 54 -13.09 30.68 12.03
C PHE A 54 -11.66 30.77 11.49
N PRO A 55 -11.01 31.95 11.37
CA PRO A 55 -9.62 32.02 10.91
C PRO A 55 -8.65 31.26 11.81
N ARG A 56 -8.88 31.27 13.13
CA ARG A 56 -8.06 30.50 14.08
C ARG A 56 -8.25 29.00 13.89
N LEU A 57 -9.50 28.54 13.71
CA LEU A 57 -9.80 27.12 13.49
C LEU A 57 -9.21 26.60 12.17
N VAL A 58 -9.22 27.43 11.13
CA VAL A 58 -8.58 27.10 9.84
C VAL A 58 -7.06 26.99 10.02
N ALA A 59 -6.42 27.97 10.68
CA ALA A 59 -4.98 27.94 10.93
C ALA A 59 -4.55 26.69 11.74
N GLU A 60 -5.30 26.34 12.79
CA GLU A 60 -5.05 25.12 13.60
C GLU A 60 -5.19 23.84 12.77
N ALA A 61 -6.19 23.78 11.88
CA ALA A 61 -6.39 22.63 10.99
C ALA A 61 -5.32 22.54 9.89
N GLU A 62 -4.87 23.66 9.34
CA GLU A 62 -3.75 23.72 8.37
C GLU A 62 -2.41 23.33 9.00
N GLU A 63 -2.17 23.73 10.24
CA GLU A 63 -0.99 23.31 11.03
C GLU A 63 -1.02 21.79 11.26
N THR A 64 -2.17 21.25 11.70
CA THR A 64 -2.36 19.81 11.88
C THR A 64 -2.12 19.03 10.58
N LEU A 65 -2.60 19.53 9.45
CA LEU A 65 -2.36 18.92 8.14
C LEU A 65 -0.87 18.96 7.76
N THR A 66 -0.19 20.07 8.05
CA THR A 66 1.24 20.24 7.76
C THR A 66 2.09 19.27 8.58
N GLU A 67 1.78 19.11 9.87
CA GLU A 67 2.45 18.15 10.76
C GLU A 67 2.21 16.70 10.33
N ALA A 68 0.97 16.35 9.98
CA ALA A 68 0.62 15.01 9.49
C ALA A 68 1.36 14.69 8.18
N ARG A 69 1.45 15.66 7.26
CA ARG A 69 2.20 15.50 6.00
C ARG A 69 3.69 15.36 6.26
N ALA A 70 4.28 16.17 7.13
CA ALA A 70 5.69 16.05 7.47
C ALA A 70 6.04 14.70 8.11
N ARG A 71 5.14 14.17 8.96
CA ARG A 71 5.28 12.84 9.54
C ARG A 71 5.16 11.74 8.49
N TYR A 72 4.19 11.86 7.58
CA TYR A 72 4.05 10.94 6.46
C TYR A 72 5.30 10.94 5.58
N GLU A 73 5.79 12.10 5.14
CA GLU A 73 6.99 12.25 4.31
C GLU A 73 8.27 11.71 4.98
N ALA A 74 8.40 11.91 6.31
CA ALA A 74 9.53 11.38 7.07
C ALA A 74 9.52 9.85 7.15
N LEU A 75 8.34 9.23 7.13
CA LEU A 75 8.17 7.78 7.14
C LEU A 75 8.20 7.19 5.71
N SER A 76 7.71 7.92 4.71
CA SER A 76 7.66 7.49 3.31
C SER A 76 8.97 7.70 2.56
N GLY A 77 9.99 8.33 3.17
CA GLY A 77 11.32 8.55 2.59
C GLY A 77 12.11 7.28 2.26
N GLN A 78 11.69 6.13 2.77
CA GLN A 78 12.13 4.79 2.36
C GLN A 78 11.08 4.12 1.46
N ALA A 79 10.57 4.84 0.45
CA ALA A 79 9.76 4.21 -0.58
C ALA A 79 10.53 3.02 -1.15
N VAL A 80 9.98 1.82 -0.95
CA VAL A 80 10.51 0.59 -1.56
C VAL A 80 10.56 0.84 -3.05
N ASP A 81 11.74 0.66 -3.66
CA ASP A 81 11.90 0.84 -5.10
C ASP A 81 11.11 -0.27 -5.82
N LEU A 82 9.97 0.12 -6.40
CA LEU A 82 9.07 -0.76 -7.14
C LEU A 82 9.33 -0.73 -8.65
N THR A 83 10.30 0.07 -9.12
CA THR A 83 10.53 0.32 -10.55
C THR A 83 10.80 -0.97 -11.33
N MET A 84 11.40 -1.97 -10.66
CA MET A 84 11.63 -3.29 -11.26
C MET A 84 10.34 -4.04 -11.65
N PHE A 85 9.20 -3.72 -11.06
CA PHE A 85 7.91 -4.35 -11.37
C PHE A 85 7.16 -3.66 -12.52
N ASP A 86 7.57 -2.45 -12.91
CA ASP A 86 6.95 -1.68 -13.99
C ASP A 86 7.59 -1.95 -15.36
N ASP A 87 8.77 -2.58 -15.39
CA ASP A 87 9.51 -2.92 -16.61
C ASP A 87 9.92 -4.40 -16.63
N ALA A 88 9.50 -5.12 -17.68
CA ALA A 88 9.76 -6.54 -17.83
C ALA A 88 11.25 -6.90 -17.98
N VAL A 89 12.05 -6.01 -18.58
CA VAL A 89 13.50 -6.20 -18.74
C VAL A 89 14.19 -6.03 -17.39
N LEU A 90 13.82 -4.99 -16.63
CA LEU A 90 14.36 -4.78 -15.28
C LEU A 90 13.96 -5.93 -14.34
N LEU A 91 12.75 -6.47 -14.48
CA LEU A 91 12.30 -7.62 -13.70
C LEU A 91 13.14 -8.88 -14.00
N GLU A 92 13.41 -9.14 -15.27
CA GLU A 92 14.24 -10.28 -15.70
C GLU A 92 15.69 -10.12 -15.19
N GLU A 93 16.26 -8.93 -15.31
CA GLU A 93 17.60 -8.63 -14.78
C GLU A 93 17.66 -8.80 -13.26
N ALA A 94 16.67 -8.31 -12.53
CA ALA A 94 16.55 -8.47 -11.08
C ALA A 94 16.38 -9.94 -10.68
N TRP A 95 15.58 -10.71 -11.42
CA TRP A 95 15.39 -12.14 -11.20
C TRP A 95 16.68 -12.94 -11.40
N GLU A 96 17.41 -12.67 -12.49
CA GLU A 96 18.66 -13.36 -12.77
C GLU A 96 19.75 -13.02 -11.76
N ALA A 97 19.84 -11.76 -11.34
CA ALA A 97 20.77 -11.31 -10.30
C ALA A 97 20.39 -11.78 -8.88
N ALA A 98 19.13 -12.15 -8.64
CA ALA A 98 18.64 -12.54 -7.32
C ALA A 98 19.22 -13.87 -6.83
N ASP A 99 19.55 -13.91 -5.54
CA ASP A 99 19.91 -15.14 -4.86
C ASP A 99 18.67 -15.99 -4.52
N LEU A 100 18.89 -17.23 -4.04
CA LEU A 100 17.80 -18.16 -3.78
C LEU A 100 16.76 -17.64 -2.75
N PRO A 101 17.18 -17.00 -1.64
CA PRO A 101 16.25 -16.30 -0.75
C PRO A 101 15.40 -15.26 -1.46
N LEU A 102 16.02 -14.34 -2.21
CA LEU A 102 15.31 -13.26 -2.90
C LEU A 102 14.35 -13.77 -3.97
N ARG A 103 14.74 -14.79 -4.75
CA ARG A 103 13.85 -15.44 -5.72
C ARG A 103 12.63 -16.07 -5.06
N ARG A 104 12.80 -16.67 -3.87
CA ARG A 104 11.68 -17.23 -3.10
C ARG A 104 10.72 -16.13 -2.65
N ASP A 105 11.24 -14.99 -2.23
CA ASP A 105 10.44 -13.87 -1.77
C ASP A 105 9.67 -13.22 -2.92
N LEU A 106 10.29 -13.06 -4.10
CA LEU A 106 9.62 -12.63 -5.33
C LEU A 106 8.47 -13.57 -5.74
N ILE A 107 8.68 -14.89 -5.65
CA ILE A 107 7.60 -15.87 -5.91
C ILE A 107 6.49 -15.73 -4.86
N ARG A 108 6.85 -15.55 -3.58
CA ARG A 108 5.90 -15.45 -2.48
C ARG A 108 4.96 -14.25 -2.61
N VAL A 109 5.44 -13.13 -3.13
CA VAL A 109 4.59 -11.95 -3.36
C VAL A 109 3.74 -12.08 -4.63
N ALA A 110 4.18 -12.87 -5.60
CA ALA A 110 3.48 -13.09 -6.86
C ALA A 110 2.35 -14.13 -6.77
N ILE A 111 2.53 -15.16 -5.94
CA ILE A 111 1.58 -16.28 -5.81
C ILE A 111 0.71 -16.10 -4.57
N ASP A 112 -0.60 -16.20 -4.74
CA ASP A 112 -1.55 -16.20 -3.64
C ASP A 112 -1.67 -17.60 -3.01
N LYS A 113 -1.87 -18.61 -3.86
CA LYS A 113 -2.10 -19.97 -3.42
C LYS A 113 -1.63 -20.99 -4.47
N ILE A 114 -1.10 -22.10 -4.00
CA ILE A 114 -0.80 -23.28 -4.85
C ILE A 114 -1.65 -24.44 -4.35
N THR A 115 -2.52 -24.95 -5.20
CA THR A 115 -3.31 -26.16 -4.91
C THR A 115 -2.68 -27.34 -5.62
N VAL A 116 -2.21 -28.34 -4.85
CA VAL A 116 -1.64 -29.57 -5.40
C VAL A 116 -2.61 -30.73 -5.25
N THR A 117 -3.11 -31.26 -6.36
CA THR A 117 -4.05 -32.38 -6.36
C THR A 117 -3.33 -33.73 -6.24
N GLN A 118 -4.03 -34.73 -5.69
CA GLN A 118 -3.49 -36.07 -5.53
C GLN A 118 -3.29 -36.76 -6.88
N ALA A 119 -2.23 -37.56 -7.00
CA ALA A 119 -2.03 -38.41 -8.17
C ALA A 119 -3.19 -39.41 -8.34
N ALA A 120 -3.56 -39.71 -9.58
CA ALA A 120 -4.57 -40.72 -9.88
C ALA A 120 -4.26 -42.11 -9.31
N ARG A 121 -2.97 -42.43 -9.09
CA ARG A 121 -2.52 -43.66 -8.43
C ARG A 121 -1.19 -43.48 -7.71
N ARG A 122 -0.93 -44.33 -6.72
CA ARG A 122 0.36 -44.40 -6.01
C ARG A 122 1.49 -44.78 -6.99
N GLY A 123 2.62 -44.07 -6.91
CA GLY A 123 3.80 -44.31 -7.75
C GLY A 123 3.70 -43.78 -9.18
N ALA A 124 2.68 -42.97 -9.51
CA ALA A 124 2.69 -42.20 -10.75
C ALA A 124 3.76 -41.10 -10.69
N PRO A 125 4.44 -40.78 -11.82
CA PRO A 125 5.33 -39.63 -11.89
C PRO A 125 4.55 -38.35 -11.61
N PHE A 126 5.24 -37.34 -11.05
CA PHE A 126 4.64 -36.03 -10.81
C PHE A 126 4.54 -35.27 -12.12
N ASP A 127 3.35 -34.83 -12.46
CA ASP A 127 3.06 -33.93 -13.57
C ASP A 127 2.55 -32.62 -12.96
N GLY A 128 3.37 -31.57 -13.07
CA GLY A 128 3.07 -30.27 -12.45
C GLY A 128 1.91 -29.56 -13.12
N ASP A 129 1.82 -29.62 -14.45
CA ASP A 129 0.84 -28.85 -15.22
C ASP A 129 -0.59 -29.35 -14.97
N THR A 130 -0.76 -30.66 -14.73
CA THR A 130 -2.07 -31.24 -14.44
C THR A 130 -2.40 -31.31 -12.95
N ARG A 131 -1.39 -31.19 -12.07
CA ARG A 131 -1.58 -31.37 -10.61
C ARG A 131 -1.45 -30.10 -9.79
N CYS A 132 -0.80 -29.07 -10.30
CA CYS A 132 -0.67 -27.79 -9.64
C CYS A 132 -1.59 -26.77 -10.30
N ASP A 133 -2.45 -26.18 -9.50
CA ASP A 133 -3.17 -24.97 -9.87
C ASP A 133 -2.58 -23.81 -9.07
N ILE A 134 -2.11 -22.78 -9.77
CA ILE A 134 -1.49 -21.60 -9.17
C ILE A 134 -2.46 -20.43 -9.30
N GLU A 135 -2.91 -19.95 -8.15
CA GLU A 135 -3.66 -18.73 -8.02
C GLU A 135 -2.68 -17.56 -7.84
N TRP A 136 -2.66 -16.65 -8.80
CA TRP A 136 -1.77 -15.50 -8.82
C TRP A 136 -2.37 -14.33 -8.02
N ALA A 137 -1.49 -13.51 -7.44
CA ALA A 137 -1.91 -12.32 -6.71
C ALA A 137 -2.70 -11.35 -7.60
N THR A 138 -3.93 -11.04 -7.20
CA THR A 138 -4.76 -9.99 -7.80
C THR A 138 -4.79 -8.75 -6.89
N PRO A 139 -4.94 -7.53 -7.45
CA PRO A 139 -5.02 -6.33 -6.63
C PRO A 139 -6.25 -6.40 -5.71
N GLU A 140 -6.13 -5.89 -4.48
CA GLU A 140 -7.30 -5.71 -3.62
C GLU A 140 -8.19 -4.66 -4.27
N THR A 141 -9.32 -5.10 -4.83
CA THR A 141 -10.33 -4.24 -5.42
C THR A 141 -10.81 -3.19 -4.41
N GLU A 142 -10.81 -1.90 -4.81
CA GLU A 142 -11.50 -0.78 -4.12
C GLU A 142 -12.97 -1.07 -3.79
#